data_AF-A0A2W7AH49-F1
#
_entry.id   AF-A0A2W7AH49-F1
#
_cell.length_a   1.000
_cell.length_b   1.000
_cell.length_c   1.000
_cell.angle_alpha   90.00
_cell.angle_beta   90.00
_cell.angle_gamma   90.00
#
_symmetry.space_group_name_H-M   'P 1'
#
loop_
_entity.id
_entity.type
_entity.pdbx_description
1 polymer ?
#
loop_
_entity_poly.entity_id
_entity_poly.type
_entity_poly.pdbx_seq_one_letter_code
_entity_poly.pdbx_strand_id
1 'polypeptide(L)'
;MLKINQLLSKYFSGANSSSIFTGIILTIIVAYSLTISAYPTIFYPWYANTEEFPYIQEILRFVTFDFRQEFFDIPGTPLMMIGTFLWSIYYWVCAFFSHPDTGQAIRYFSFKNIQELYLLMRVLSYFFYVLSILLTYFIAHRLTNRVGGLVAALLLSLAHLLPNNLAFMD
;
A
#
# COMPACT_ATOMS: atom_id res chain seq x y z
N MET A 1 -9.16 -2.50 51.31
CA MET A 1 -9.05 -3.37 50.11
C MET A 1 -10.04 -3.04 48.99
N LEU A 2 -11.31 -2.70 49.26
CA LEU A 2 -12.32 -2.39 48.22
C LEU A 2 -12.01 -1.17 47.30
N LYS A 3 -11.37 -0.10 47.83
CA LYS A 3 -11.07 1.11 47.05
C LYS A 3 -10.03 0.91 45.93
N ILE A 4 -9.08 -0.01 46.11
CA ILE A 4 -8.01 -0.29 45.14
C ILE A 4 -8.57 -1.08 43.94
N ASN A 5 -9.43 -2.07 44.18
CA ASN A 5 -10.11 -2.80 43.11
C ASN A 5 -11.07 -1.92 42.31
N GLN A 6 -11.77 -0.98 42.94
CA GLN A 6 -12.63 -0.03 42.23
C GLN A 6 -11.83 0.99 41.39
N LEU A 7 -10.67 1.45 41.88
CA LEU A 7 -9.77 2.32 41.11
C LEU A 7 -9.14 1.57 39.92
N LEU A 8 -8.69 0.34 40.11
CA LEU A 8 -8.16 -0.51 39.04
C LEU A 8 -9.22 -0.86 38.00
N SER A 9 -10.44 -1.22 38.42
CA SER A 9 -11.54 -1.49 37.49
C SER A 9 -11.92 -0.25 36.67
N LYS A 10 -11.94 0.95 37.28
CA LYS A 10 -12.28 2.19 36.57
C LYS A 10 -11.17 2.62 35.60
N TYR A 11 -9.91 2.38 35.96
CA TYR A 11 -8.75 2.68 35.12
C TYR A 11 -8.61 1.70 33.94
N PHE A 12 -8.85 0.40 34.17
CA PHE A 12 -8.78 -0.62 33.12
C PHE A 12 -10.07 -0.71 32.26
N SER A 13 -11.25 -0.38 32.79
CA SER A 13 -12.52 -0.54 32.05
C SER A 13 -12.79 0.59 31.05
N GLY A 14 -12.53 1.86 31.41
CA GLY A 14 -12.86 3.00 30.54
C GLY A 14 -11.80 3.29 29.47
N ALA A 15 -10.51 3.17 29.81
CA ALA A 15 -9.41 3.51 28.90
C ALA A 15 -9.11 2.40 27.87
N ASN A 16 -9.26 1.12 28.26
CA ASN A 16 -9.03 0.01 27.34
C ASN A 16 -10.23 -0.22 26.41
N SER A 17 -11.47 -0.11 26.91
CA SER A 17 -12.66 -0.29 26.06
C SER A 17 -12.70 0.71 24.91
N SER A 18 -12.34 1.97 25.17
CA SER A 18 -12.29 3.00 24.13
C SER A 18 -11.15 2.78 23.13
N SER A 19 -10.02 2.21 23.56
CA SER A 19 -8.88 1.90 22.69
C SER A 19 -9.17 0.68 21.82
N ILE A 20 -9.77 -0.38 22.39
CA ILE A 20 -10.22 -1.57 21.67
C ILE A 20 -11.27 -1.20 20.62
N PHE A 21 -12.28 -0.42 21.01
CA PHE A 21 -13.31 0.07 20.08
C PHE A 21 -12.71 0.85 18.91
N THR A 22 -11.75 1.74 19.18
CA THR A 22 -11.04 2.48 18.14
C THR A 22 -10.27 1.55 17.21
N GLY A 23 -9.57 0.56 17.76
CA GLY A 23 -8.85 -0.44 16.98
C GLY A 23 -9.77 -1.28 16.09
N ILE A 24 -10.95 -1.68 16.58
CA ILE A 24 -11.96 -2.40 15.80
C ILE A 24 -12.44 -1.54 14.62
N ILE A 25 -12.81 -0.28 14.85
CA ILE A 25 -13.25 0.61 13.76
C ILE A 25 -12.15 0.81 12.73
N LEU A 26 -10.92 1.07 13.18
CA LEU A 26 -9.78 1.25 12.27
C LEU A 26 -9.53 -0.01 11.43
N THR A 27 -9.67 -1.19 12.03
CA THR A 27 -9.57 -2.47 11.33
C THR A 27 -10.68 -2.62 10.29
N ILE A 28 -11.91 -2.23 10.62
CA ILE A 28 -13.04 -2.24 9.68
C ILE A 28 -12.77 -1.30 8.50
N ILE A 29 -12.24 -0.10 8.75
CA ILE A 29 -11.87 0.86 7.68
C ILE A 29 -10.82 0.24 6.75
N VAL A 30 -9.75 -0.32 7.30
CA VAL A 30 -8.69 -0.97 6.51
C VAL A 30 -9.24 -2.18 5.74
N ALA A 31 -10.04 -3.02 6.38
CA ALA A 31 -10.65 -4.18 5.72
C ALA A 31 -11.56 -3.76 4.57
N TYR A 32 -12.39 -2.72 4.77
CA TYR A 32 -13.22 -2.14 3.73
C TYR A 32 -12.40 -1.61 2.54
N SER A 33 -11.32 -0.87 2.82
CA SER A 33 -10.40 -0.39 1.77
C SER A 33 -9.79 -1.53 0.96
N LEU A 34 -9.39 -2.62 1.62
CA LEU A 34 -8.81 -3.77 0.94
C LEU A 34 -9.85 -4.54 0.12
N THR A 35 -11.06 -4.74 0.62
CA THR A 35 -12.08 -5.53 -0.10
C THR A 35 -12.66 -4.78 -1.29
N ILE A 36 -12.86 -3.47 -1.18
CA ILE A 36 -13.45 -2.67 -2.27
C ILE A 36 -12.40 -2.26 -3.29
N SER A 37 -11.24 -1.75 -2.84
CA SER A 37 -10.25 -1.17 -3.75
C SER A 37 -9.18 -2.16 -4.21
N ALA A 38 -8.76 -3.10 -3.35
CA ALA A 38 -7.59 -3.96 -3.63
C ALA A 38 -7.95 -5.34 -4.18
N TYR A 39 -8.97 -5.98 -3.63
CA TYR A 39 -9.36 -7.33 -4.03
C TYR A 39 -9.65 -7.49 -5.54
N PRO A 40 -10.44 -6.61 -6.20
CA PRO A 40 -10.77 -6.81 -7.60
C PRO A 40 -9.55 -6.68 -8.53
N THR A 41 -8.62 -5.78 -8.22
CA THR A 41 -7.49 -5.46 -9.08
C THR A 41 -6.36 -6.47 -8.99
N ILE A 42 -6.22 -7.20 -7.88
CA ILE A 42 -5.19 -8.25 -7.72
C ILE A 42 -5.34 -9.34 -8.80
N PHE A 43 -6.57 -9.62 -9.23
CA PHE A 43 -6.85 -10.66 -10.23
C PHE A 43 -6.91 -10.14 -11.67
N TYR A 44 -6.74 -8.84 -11.89
CA TYR A 44 -6.76 -8.31 -13.24
C TYR A 44 -5.51 -8.76 -14.01
N PRO A 45 -5.66 -9.13 -15.29
CA PRO A 45 -4.49 -9.31 -16.13
C PRO A 45 -3.73 -7.99 -16.26
N TRP A 46 -2.43 -8.06 -16.50
CA TRP A 46 -1.55 -6.90 -16.58
C TRP A 46 -2.00 -5.87 -17.63
N TYR A 47 -2.66 -6.30 -18.70
CA TYR A 47 -3.15 -5.43 -19.76
C TYR A 47 -4.50 -4.75 -19.46
N ALA A 48 -5.20 -5.14 -18.38
CA ALA A 48 -6.51 -4.59 -18.03
C ALA A 48 -6.45 -3.41 -17.05
N ASN A 49 -5.34 -3.23 -16.32
CA ASN A 49 -5.10 -2.06 -15.48
C ASN A 49 -3.84 -1.33 -15.96
N THR A 50 -3.96 -0.06 -16.30
CA THR A 50 -2.88 0.74 -16.90
C THR A 50 -2.19 1.67 -15.90
N GLU A 51 -2.74 1.81 -14.69
CA GLU A 51 -2.18 2.72 -13.67
C GLU A 51 -0.77 2.30 -13.24
N GLU A 52 -0.44 1.00 -13.26
CA GLU A 52 0.89 0.53 -12.88
C GLU A 52 1.92 0.58 -14.02
N PHE A 53 1.47 0.79 -15.27
CA PHE A 53 2.31 0.68 -16.46
C PHE A 53 3.53 1.61 -16.44
N PRO A 54 3.41 2.93 -16.09
CA PRO A 54 4.56 3.82 -16.06
C PRO A 54 5.63 3.38 -15.05
N TYR A 55 5.21 2.88 -13.87
CA TYR A 55 6.15 2.41 -12.86
C TYR A 55 6.91 1.16 -13.31
N ILE A 56 6.23 0.26 -14.01
CA ILE A 56 6.79 -1.00 -14.47
C ILE A 56 7.83 -0.77 -15.56
N GLN A 57 7.59 0.17 -16.47
CA GLN A 57 8.58 0.56 -17.48
C GLN A 57 9.89 1.06 -16.84
N GLU A 58 9.76 1.89 -15.81
CA GLU A 58 10.90 2.41 -15.06
C GLU A 58 11.62 1.30 -14.28
N ILE A 59 10.89 0.39 -13.63
CA ILE A 59 11.48 -0.77 -12.95
C ILE A 59 12.28 -1.64 -13.93
N LEU A 60 11.72 -1.95 -15.10
CA LEU A 60 12.40 -2.75 -16.13
C LEU A 60 13.72 -2.12 -16.61
N ARG A 61 13.86 -0.80 -16.45
CA ARG A 61 15.07 -0.06 -16.79
C ARG A 61 16.02 0.05 -15.61
N PHE A 62 15.52 0.30 -14.41
CA PHE A 62 16.32 0.35 -13.18
C PHE A 62 16.98 -0.99 -12.85
N VAL A 63 16.33 -2.12 -13.16
CA VAL A 63 16.97 -3.46 -13.03
C VAL A 63 18.15 -3.67 -13.98
N THR A 64 18.25 -2.85 -15.04
CA THR A 64 19.42 -2.80 -15.94
C THR A 64 20.43 -1.72 -15.56
N PHE A 65 20.31 -1.15 -14.37
CA PHE A 65 21.15 -0.07 -13.83
C PHE A 65 21.10 1.25 -14.62
N ASP A 66 20.03 1.47 -15.40
CA ASP A 66 19.79 2.74 -16.07
C ASP A 66 18.76 3.56 -15.27
N PHE A 67 19.24 4.53 -14.50
CA PHE A 67 18.43 5.35 -13.58
C PHE A 67 18.00 6.70 -14.16
N ARG A 68 18.12 6.90 -15.48
CA ARG A 68 17.85 8.19 -16.12
C ARG A 68 16.37 8.50 -16.26
N GLN A 69 15.65 8.84 -15.19
CA GLN A 69 14.18 9.03 -15.21
C GLN A 69 13.67 9.73 -16.49
N GLU A 70 12.87 9.00 -17.27
CA GLU A 70 12.27 9.55 -18.51
C GLU A 70 10.89 10.14 -18.22
N PHE A 71 10.22 9.61 -17.20
CA PHE A 71 9.06 10.24 -16.59
C PHE A 71 9.49 11.19 -15.47
N PHE A 72 9.85 12.42 -15.84
CA PHE A 72 9.95 13.53 -14.90
C PHE A 72 8.56 13.78 -14.28
N ASP A 73 8.51 14.04 -12.97
CA ASP A 73 7.32 14.43 -12.19
C ASP A 73 6.29 13.35 -11.78
N ILE A 74 6.62 12.05 -11.78
CA ILE A 74 5.75 11.06 -11.12
C ILE A 74 6.11 10.95 -9.62
N PRO A 75 5.18 11.22 -8.67
CA PRO A 75 5.42 11.10 -7.22
C PRO A 75 5.68 9.66 -6.71
N GLY A 76 6.07 8.72 -7.58
CA GLY A 76 6.28 7.30 -7.26
C GLY A 76 7.74 6.82 -7.33
N THR A 77 8.73 7.69 -7.48
CA THR A 77 10.15 7.28 -7.54
C THR A 77 10.61 6.37 -6.39
N PRO A 78 10.30 6.67 -5.11
CA PRO A 78 10.64 5.78 -4.01
C PRO A 78 9.98 4.40 -4.16
N LEU A 79 8.73 4.35 -4.63
CA LEU A 79 8.00 3.11 -4.90
C LEU A 79 8.68 2.28 -5.98
N MET A 80 9.12 2.92 -7.08
CA MET A 80 9.83 2.27 -8.18
C MET A 80 11.17 1.67 -7.73
N MET A 81 11.92 2.37 -6.87
CA MET A 81 13.18 1.86 -6.33
C MET A 81 12.97 0.63 -5.44
N ILE A 82 11.95 0.66 -4.58
CA ILE A 82 11.58 -0.49 -3.74
C ILE A 82 11.11 -1.66 -4.62
N GLY A 83 10.27 -1.40 -5.62
CA GLY A 83 9.81 -2.39 -6.59
C GLY A 83 10.97 -3.03 -7.35
N THR A 84 11.90 -2.22 -7.85
CA THR A 84 13.14 -2.68 -8.51
C THR A 84 13.97 -3.58 -7.61
N PHE A 85 14.17 -3.16 -6.36
CA PHE A 85 14.94 -3.92 -5.38
C PHE A 85 14.28 -5.28 -5.07
N LEU A 86 12.98 -5.29 -4.77
CA LEU A 86 12.23 -6.52 -4.49
C LEU A 86 12.19 -7.46 -5.70
N TRP A 87 12.00 -6.90 -6.90
CA TRP A 87 12.00 -7.68 -8.13
C TRP A 87 13.37 -8.29 -8.43
N SER A 88 14.44 -7.54 -8.16
CA SER A 88 15.82 -8.04 -8.30
C SER A 88 16.08 -9.20 -7.34
N ILE A 89 15.61 -9.11 -6.08
CA ILE A 89 15.69 -10.22 -5.13
C ILE A 89 14.92 -11.43 -5.66
N TYR A 90 13.68 -11.23 -6.13
CA TYR A 90 12.86 -12.30 -6.67
C TYR A 90 13.54 -13.00 -7.86
N TYR A 91 14.11 -12.23 -8.80
CA TYR A 91 14.91 -12.78 -9.90
C TYR A 91 16.08 -13.63 -9.39
N TRP A 92 16.87 -13.12 -8.45
CA TRP A 92 18.03 -13.86 -7.93
C TRP A 92 17.64 -15.13 -7.18
N VAL A 93 16.53 -15.11 -6.43
CA VAL A 93 15.98 -16.29 -5.77
C VAL A 93 15.57 -17.34 -6.81
N CYS A 94 14.80 -16.96 -7.84
CA CYS A 94 14.43 -17.87 -8.92
C CYS A 94 15.65 -18.38 -9.70
N ALA A 95 16.62 -17.52 -9.99
CA ALA A 95 17.85 -17.89 -10.66
C ALA A 95 18.67 -18.91 -9.85
N PHE A 96 18.68 -18.78 -8.53
CA PHE A 96 19.37 -19.72 -7.64
C PHE A 96 18.71 -21.11 -7.63
N PHE A 97 17.38 -21.18 -7.58
CA PHE A 97 16.66 -22.45 -7.47
C PHE A 97 16.45 -23.16 -8.81
N SER A 98 16.19 -22.42 -9.89
CA SER A 98 15.74 -23.01 -11.15
C SER A 98 16.86 -23.45 -12.09
N HIS A 99 18.14 -23.31 -11.69
CA HIS A 99 19.31 -23.49 -12.58
C HIS A 99 19.06 -22.96 -14.01
N PRO A 100 18.50 -21.74 -14.18
CA PRO A 100 18.26 -21.24 -15.52
C PRO A 100 19.61 -20.97 -16.18
N ASP A 101 19.67 -21.12 -17.50
CA ASP A 101 20.79 -20.68 -18.32
C ASP A 101 21.23 -19.29 -17.85
N THR A 102 22.41 -19.22 -17.22
CA THR A 102 23.04 -18.03 -16.63
C THR A 102 23.22 -16.87 -17.62
N GLY A 103 22.81 -17.05 -18.89
CA GLY A 103 22.80 -16.05 -19.94
C GLY A 103 21.47 -15.30 -20.15
N GLN A 104 20.36 -15.66 -19.48
CA GLN A 104 19.11 -14.90 -19.64
C GLN A 104 19.13 -13.63 -18.77
N ALA A 105 19.27 -12.48 -19.43
CA ALA A 105 19.22 -11.17 -18.81
C ALA A 105 17.92 -10.96 -18.01
N ILE A 106 18.02 -10.32 -16.84
CA ILE A 106 16.88 -9.98 -15.94
C ILE A 106 15.69 -9.37 -16.69
N ARG A 107 15.95 -8.63 -17.77
CA ARG A 107 14.91 -8.04 -18.62
C ARG A 107 14.04 -9.08 -19.32
N TYR A 108 14.62 -10.15 -19.86
CA TYR A 108 13.86 -11.23 -20.48
C TYR A 108 13.03 -11.99 -19.44
N PHE A 109 13.62 -12.29 -18.28
CA PHE A 109 12.89 -12.86 -17.15
C PHE A 109 11.68 -12.00 -16.76
N SER A 110 11.86 -10.67 -16.74
CA SER A 110 10.81 -9.74 -16.36
C SER A 110 9.65 -9.70 -17.36
N PHE A 111 9.93 -9.79 -18.66
CA PHE A 111 8.87 -9.89 -19.67
C PHE A 111 8.13 -11.23 -19.60
N LYS A 112 8.84 -12.33 -19.33
CA LYS A 112 8.21 -13.64 -19.16
C LYS A 112 7.27 -13.66 -17.95
N ASN A 113 7.64 -12.98 -16.87
CA ASN A 113 6.91 -12.92 -15.62
C ASN A 113 6.27 -11.53 -15.39
N ILE A 114 5.73 -10.94 -16.46
CA ILE A 114 5.21 -9.57 -16.39
C ILE A 114 3.97 -9.50 -15.48
N GLN A 115 3.15 -10.54 -15.43
CA GLN A 115 1.97 -10.60 -14.57
C GLN A 115 2.38 -10.53 -13.08
N GLU A 116 3.44 -11.23 -12.69
CA GLU A 116 3.99 -11.23 -11.34
C GLU A 116 4.59 -9.87 -10.97
N LEU A 117 5.23 -9.19 -11.93
CA LEU A 117 5.74 -7.84 -11.73
C LEU A 117 4.61 -6.83 -11.52
N TYR A 118 3.51 -6.94 -12.27
CA TYR A 118 2.29 -6.16 -12.04
C TYR A 118 1.67 -6.45 -10.68
N LEU A 119 1.60 -7.72 -10.29
CA LEU A 119 1.09 -8.11 -8.99
C LEU A 119 1.94 -7.52 -7.85
N LEU A 120 3.27 -7.57 -7.97
CA LEU A 120 4.19 -6.95 -7.01
C LEU A 120 3.88 -5.45 -6.85
N MET A 121 3.72 -4.74 -7.97
CA MET A 121 3.42 -3.31 -7.93
C MET A 121 2.07 -2.99 -7.30
N ARG A 122 1.03 -3.77 -7.63
CA ARG A 122 -0.29 -3.63 -7.00
C ARG A 122 -0.21 -3.85 -5.49
N VAL A 123 0.43 -4.94 -5.06
CA VAL A 123 0.60 -5.24 -3.63
C VAL A 123 1.36 -4.12 -2.92
N LEU A 124 2.41 -3.60 -3.53
CA LEU A 124 3.21 -2.52 -2.95
C LEU A 124 2.38 -1.22 -2.83
N SER A 125 1.64 -0.84 -3.87
CA SER A 125 0.73 0.30 -3.85
C SER A 125 -0.34 0.16 -2.76
N TYR A 126 -0.95 -1.02 -2.62
CA TYR A 126 -1.95 -1.26 -1.57
C TYR A 126 -1.35 -1.24 -0.17
N PHE A 127 -0.13 -1.76 -0.01
CA PHE A 127 0.58 -1.69 1.26
C PHE A 127 0.80 -0.23 1.69
N PHE A 128 1.30 0.63 0.80
CA PHE A 128 1.49 2.04 1.10
C PHE A 128 0.16 2.80 1.27
N TYR A 129 -0.89 2.42 0.55
CA TYR A 129 -2.22 2.96 0.75
C TYR A 129 -2.75 2.65 2.15
N VAL A 130 -2.70 1.40 2.61
CA VAL A 130 -3.10 1.03 3.99
C VAL A 130 -2.24 1.76 5.02
N LEU A 131 -0.92 1.84 4.79
CA LEU A 131 -0.03 2.57 5.66
C LEU A 131 -0.43 4.06 5.75
N SER A 132 -0.85 4.67 4.64
CA SER A 132 -1.33 6.06 4.61
C SER A 132 -2.60 6.26 5.45
N ILE A 133 -3.53 5.30 5.44
CA ILE A 133 -4.75 5.34 6.28
C ILE A 133 -4.36 5.30 7.76
N LEU A 134 -3.45 4.39 8.13
CA LEU A 134 -2.99 4.26 9.51
C LEU A 134 -2.23 5.52 9.96
N LEU A 135 -1.32 6.04 9.14
CA LEU A 135 -0.59 7.27 9.44
C LEU A 135 -1.54 8.46 9.57
N THR A 136 -2.54 8.56 8.70
CA THR A 136 -3.57 9.62 8.78
C THR A 136 -4.32 9.55 10.10
N TYR A 137 -4.74 8.35 10.52
CA TYR A 137 -5.32 8.14 11.84
C TYR A 137 -4.39 8.65 12.95
N PHE A 138 -3.12 8.23 12.95
CA PHE A 138 -2.16 8.60 14.02
C PHE A 138 -1.89 10.11 14.08
N ILE A 139 -1.71 10.75 12.93
CA ILE A 139 -1.46 12.20 12.84
C ILE A 139 -2.70 12.97 13.30
N ALA A 140 -3.88 12.67 12.75
CA ALA A 140 -5.11 13.36 13.10
C ALA A 140 -5.55 13.10 14.55
N HIS A 141 -5.33 11.88 15.07
CA HIS A 141 -5.56 11.56 16.47
C HIS A 141 -4.72 12.46 17.39
N ARG A 142 -3.45 12.68 17.03
CA ARG A 142 -2.53 13.51 17.82
C ARG A 142 -2.90 14.99 17.81
N LEU A 143 -3.50 15.48 16.73
CA LEU A 143 -3.89 16.89 16.58
C LEU A 143 -5.28 17.21 17.18
N THR A 144 -6.20 16.23 17.16
CA THR A 144 -7.60 16.44 17.55
C THR A 144 -7.98 15.53 18.73
N ASN A 145 -8.53 14.36 18.43
CA ASN A 145 -8.89 13.31 19.36
C ASN A 145 -9.04 11.99 18.57
N ARG A 146 -9.31 10.88 19.26
CA ARG A 146 -9.45 9.55 18.61
C ARG A 146 -10.53 9.51 17.53
N VAL A 147 -11.64 10.22 17.76
CA VAL A 147 -12.76 10.28 16.81
C VAL A 147 -12.36 11.05 15.56
N GLY A 148 -11.70 12.20 15.70
CA GLY A 148 -11.15 12.97 14.59
C GLY A 148 -10.14 12.17 13.76
N GLY A 149 -9.30 11.37 14.42
CA GLY A 149 -8.43 10.40 13.74
C GLY A 149 -9.18 9.37 12.91
N LEU A 150 -10.24 8.76 13.48
CA LEU A 150 -11.08 7.79 12.76
C LEU A 150 -11.82 8.43 11.58
N VAL A 151 -12.35 9.64 11.75
CA VAL A 151 -13.03 10.38 10.68
C VAL A 151 -12.05 10.71 9.55
N ALA A 152 -10.83 11.17 9.87
CA ALA A 152 -9.82 11.45 8.86
C ALA A 152 -9.41 10.18 8.08
N ALA A 153 -9.19 9.07 8.77
CA ALA A 153 -8.90 7.78 8.14
C ALA A 153 -10.05 7.27 7.27
N LEU A 154 -11.29 7.45 7.73
CA LEU A 154 -12.49 7.11 6.96
C LEU A 154 -12.60 7.98 5.69
N LEU A 155 -12.41 9.30 5.80
CA LEU A 155 -12.46 10.20 4.64
C LEU A 155 -11.39 9.84 3.60
N LEU A 156 -10.17 9.53 4.03
CA LEU A 156 -9.12 9.06 3.12
C LEU A 156 -9.51 7.73 2.45
N SER A 157 -10.08 6.79 3.22
CA SER A 157 -10.53 5.50 2.69
C SER A 157 -11.64 5.64 1.65
N LEU A 158 -12.48 6.66 1.79
CA LEU A 158 -13.61 6.96 0.90
C LEU A 158 -13.24 7.91 -0.25
N ALA A 159 -12.01 8.44 -0.29
CA ALA A 159 -11.60 9.42 -1.28
C ALA A 159 -11.80 8.94 -2.72
N HIS A 160 -11.64 7.64 -2.97
CA HIS A 160 -11.87 7.02 -4.27
C HIS A 160 -13.34 7.03 -4.73
N LEU A 161 -14.30 7.22 -3.81
CA LEU A 161 -15.73 7.31 -4.11
C LEU A 161 -16.21 8.75 -4.32
N LEU A 162 -15.41 9.75 -3.92
CA LEU A 162 -15.76 11.13 -4.18
C LEU A 162 -15.65 11.37 -5.69
N PRO A 163 -16.72 11.83 -6.35
CA PRO A 163 -16.69 12.04 -7.79
C PRO A 163 -15.64 13.10 -8.12
N ASN A 164 -14.73 12.77 -9.05
CA ASN A 164 -13.72 13.68 -9.64
C ASN A 164 -14.32 14.88 -10.42
N ASN A 165 -15.61 15.17 -10.26
CA ASN A 165 -16.35 16.21 -10.98
C ASN A 165 -16.05 17.65 -10.53
N LEU A 166 -15.07 17.86 -9.65
CA LEU A 166 -14.63 19.21 -9.25
C LEU A 166 -13.27 19.61 -9.87
N ALA A 167 -12.66 18.77 -10.70
CA ALA A 167 -11.39 19.07 -11.38
C ALA A 167 -11.57 19.64 -12.82
N PHE A 168 -12.80 19.93 -13.26
CA PHE A 168 -13.11 20.48 -14.59
C PHE A 168 -13.81 21.85 -14.55
N MET A 169 -13.65 22.62 -13.46
CA MET A 169 -14.20 23.98 -13.36
C MET A 169 -13.16 25.09 -13.17
N ASP A 170 -11.89 24.84 -13.52
CA ASP A 170 -10.90 25.89 -13.82
C ASP A 170 -10.21 25.59 -15.16
#